data_AF-A0A0F9BVV8-F1
#
_entry.id   AF-A0A0F9BVV8-F1
#
_cell.length_a   1.000
_cell.length_b   1.000
_cell.length_c   1.000
_cell.angle_alpha   90.00
_cell.angle_beta   90.00
_cell.angle_gamma   90.00
#
_symmetry.space_group_name_H-M   'P 1'
#
loop_
_entity.id
_entity.type
_entity.pdbx_description
1 polymer ?
#
loop_
_entity_poly.entity_id
_entity_poly.type
_entity_poly.pdbx_seq_one_letter_code
_entity_poly.pdbx_strand_id
1 'polypeptide(L)'
;MDRSIRGAKEYFESFSKKTNFQRDTLEKAYRLENLSREINRHPELKEGLVLKGGTAINFLYFRYPRLSIDLDFNFVAGIEKEEKDKERPRIDESLRAIFRFRGYDCETQA
;
A
#
# COMPACT_ATOMS: atom_id res chain seq x y z
N MET A 1 26.64 -10.57 -0.02
CA MET A 1 25.60 -9.63 0.47
C MET A 1 25.55 -8.45 -0.48
N ASP A 2 24.40 -8.23 -1.12
CA ASP A 2 24.17 -7.20 -2.14
C ASP A 2 24.36 -5.77 -1.57
N ARG A 3 25.11 -4.92 -2.29
CA ARG A 3 25.38 -3.52 -1.89
C ARG A 3 24.09 -2.68 -1.85
N SER A 4 23.10 -3.02 -2.67
CA SER A 4 21.77 -2.37 -2.69
C SER A 4 21.06 -2.47 -1.33
N ILE A 5 21.09 -3.67 -0.73
CA ILE A 5 20.45 -3.97 0.56
C ILE A 5 21.14 -3.24 1.72
N ARG A 6 22.48 -3.12 1.67
CA ARG A 6 23.24 -2.37 2.69
C ARG A 6 22.88 -0.88 2.67
N GLY A 7 22.77 -0.28 1.49
CA GLY A 7 22.36 1.13 1.34
C GLY A 7 20.95 1.40 1.86
N ALA A 8 19.99 0.50 1.60
CA ALA A 8 18.63 0.63 2.12
C ALA A 8 18.58 0.56 3.65
N LYS A 9 19.33 -0.36 4.27
CA LYS A 9 19.40 -0.49 5.72
C LYS A 9 19.97 0.77 6.39
N GLU A 10 21.10 1.27 5.90
CA GLU A 10 21.74 2.48 6.42
C GLU A 10 20.83 3.71 6.28
N TYR A 11 20.10 3.81 5.16
CA TYR A 11 19.11 4.86 4.94
C TYR A 11 18.01 4.85 6.01
N PHE A 12 17.35 3.70 6.24
CA PHE A 12 16.27 3.63 7.21
C PHE A 12 16.76 3.73 8.66
N GLU A 13 17.99 3.32 8.96
CA GLU A 13 18.62 3.56 10.27
C GLU A 13 18.87 5.05 10.53
N SER A 14 19.38 5.77 9.54
CA SER A 14 19.52 7.24 9.63
C SER A 14 18.17 7.92 9.77
N PHE A 15 17.17 7.48 8.99
CA PHE A 15 15.85 8.09 8.98
C PHE A 15 15.07 7.83 10.28
N SER A 16 15.22 6.65 10.85
CA SER A 16 14.71 6.29 12.18
C SER A 16 15.23 7.24 13.25
N LYS A 17 16.54 7.50 13.30
CA LYS A 17 17.15 8.44 14.26
C LYS A 17 16.64 9.88 14.10
N LYS A 18 16.36 10.31 12.86
CA LYS A 18 15.87 11.67 12.58
C LYS A 18 14.41 11.88 12.93
N THR A 19 13.59 10.84 12.81
CA THR A 19 12.13 10.93 12.94
C THR A 19 11.59 10.34 14.24
N ASN A 20 12.42 9.60 14.98
CA ASN A 20 12.05 8.80 16.15
C ASN A 20 11.03 7.69 15.88
N PHE A 21 10.77 7.36 14.60
CA PHE A 21 10.02 6.16 14.26
C PHE A 21 10.92 4.93 14.21
N GLN A 22 10.35 3.77 14.49
CA GLN A 22 11.03 2.49 14.35
C GLN A 22 11.43 2.27 12.88
N ARG A 23 12.68 1.82 12.66
CA ARG A 23 13.24 1.55 11.33
C ARG A 23 12.30 0.69 10.47
N ASP A 24 11.85 -0.42 11.02
CA ASP A 24 11.03 -1.40 10.29
C ASP A 24 9.66 -0.80 9.90
N THR A 25 9.10 0.06 10.75
CA THR A 25 7.87 0.80 10.45
C THR A 25 8.06 1.78 9.31
N LEU A 26 9.20 2.49 9.26
CA LEU A 26 9.53 3.40 8.15
C LEU A 26 9.71 2.63 6.84
N GLU A 27 10.39 1.49 6.87
CA GLU A 27 10.57 0.65 5.69
C GLU A 27 9.22 0.12 5.18
N LYS A 28 8.36 -0.36 6.08
CA LYS A 28 6.99 -0.77 5.73
C LYS A 28 6.20 0.38 5.11
N ALA A 29 6.20 1.56 5.72
CA ALA A 29 5.50 2.73 5.19
C ALA A 29 5.99 3.10 3.78
N TYR A 30 7.31 3.07 3.55
CA TYR A 30 7.90 3.32 2.23
C TYR A 30 7.47 2.27 1.19
N ARG A 31 7.41 1.00 1.57
CA ARG A 31 6.93 -0.10 0.72
C ARG A 31 5.44 0.04 0.38
N LEU A 32 4.62 0.46 1.34
CA LEU A 32 3.19 0.69 1.13
C LEU A 32 2.91 1.91 0.24
N GLU A 33 3.67 2.99 0.39
CA GLU A 33 3.57 4.16 -0.53
C GLU A 33 3.86 3.74 -1.97
N ASN A 34 4.90 2.92 -2.14
CA ASN A 34 5.27 2.35 -3.42
C ASN A 34 4.17 1.48 -4.05
N LEU A 35 3.54 0.61 -3.27
CA LEU A 35 2.40 -0.19 -3.72
C LEU A 35 1.20 0.69 -4.05
N SER A 36 0.88 1.65 -3.18
CA SER A 36 -0.22 2.60 -3.39
C SER A 36 -0.05 3.38 -4.69
N ARG A 37 1.18 3.76 -5.05
CA ARG A 37 1.49 4.43 -6.31
C ARG A 37 1.20 3.55 -7.53
N GLU A 38 1.54 2.26 -7.50
CA GLU A 38 1.22 1.36 -8.62
C GLU A 38 -0.28 1.08 -8.73
N ILE A 39 -0.96 0.91 -7.60
CA ILE A 39 -2.43 0.79 -7.58
C ILE A 39 -3.07 2.01 -8.23
N ASN A 40 -2.61 3.22 -7.89
CA ASN A 40 -3.15 4.47 -8.44
C ASN A 40 -2.76 4.72 -9.92
N ARG A 41 -1.76 4.01 -10.45
CA ARG A 41 -1.39 4.05 -11.88
C ARG A 41 -2.22 3.10 -12.74
N HIS A 42 -2.76 2.04 -12.14
CA HIS A 42 -3.58 1.07 -12.86
C HIS A 42 -4.96 1.68 -13.15
N PRO A 43 -5.36 1.82 -14.44
CA PRO A 43 -6.57 2.56 -14.81
C PRO A 43 -7.83 2.09 -14.09
N GLU A 44 -8.05 0.78 -14.02
CA GLU A 44 -9.26 0.21 -13.38
C GLU A 44 -9.24 0.33 -11.86
N LEU A 45 -8.07 0.21 -11.23
CA LEU A 45 -7.96 0.24 -9.78
C LEU A 45 -8.07 1.66 -9.25
N LYS A 46 -7.53 2.63 -9.99
CA LYS A 46 -7.65 4.06 -9.67
C LYS A 46 -9.11 4.50 -9.60
N GLU A 47 -9.93 4.07 -10.55
CA GLU A 47 -11.34 4.45 -10.60
C GLU A 47 -12.20 3.56 -9.67
N GLY A 48 -11.81 2.31 -9.47
CA GLY A 48 -12.56 1.33 -8.68
C GLY A 48 -12.25 1.31 -7.18
N LEU A 49 -11.10 1.82 -6.72
CA LEU A 49 -10.67 1.76 -5.32
C LEU A 49 -10.47 3.14 -4.72
N VAL A 50 -11.09 3.34 -3.55
CA VAL A 50 -10.92 4.55 -2.74
C VAL A 50 -10.19 4.20 -1.45
N LEU A 51 -9.05 4.84 -1.20
CA LEU A 51 -8.27 4.69 0.03
C LEU A 51 -9.08 5.20 1.24
N LYS A 52 -9.11 4.42 2.31
CA LYS A 52 -9.78 4.75 3.57
C LYS A 52 -8.91 4.41 4.78
N GLY A 53 -9.53 4.46 5.95
CA GLY A 53 -8.93 3.97 7.19
C GLY A 53 -7.82 4.88 7.73
N GLY A 54 -6.97 4.29 8.57
CA GLY A 54 -5.95 5.00 9.31
C GLY A 54 -4.90 5.68 8.42
N THR A 55 -4.68 5.14 7.21
CA THR A 55 -3.68 5.64 6.25
C THR A 55 -4.19 6.86 5.49
N ALA A 56 -5.45 6.86 5.05
CA ALA A 56 -6.08 8.05 4.49
C ALA A 56 -6.07 9.21 5.50
N ILE A 57 -6.44 8.92 6.76
CA ILE A 57 -6.42 9.89 7.85
C ILE A 57 -5.00 10.43 8.10
N ASN A 58 -3.99 9.56 8.07
CA ASN A 58 -2.59 9.91 8.29
C ASN A 58 -2.04 10.90 7.26
N PHE A 59 -2.46 10.77 5.99
CA PHE A 59 -1.96 11.62 4.91
C PHE A 59 -2.81 12.88 4.69
N LEU A 60 -4.12 12.82 4.94
CA LEU A 60 -5.04 13.86 4.50
C LEU A 60 -5.55 14.78 5.61
N TYR A 61 -5.58 14.32 6.87
CA TYR A 61 -6.34 15.02 7.92
C TYR A 61 -5.52 15.45 9.13
N PHE A 62 -4.59 14.63 9.63
CA PHE A 62 -3.80 14.96 10.82
C PHE A 62 -2.37 15.36 10.49
N ARG A 63 -1.83 16.31 11.28
CA ARG A 63 -0.38 16.58 11.39
C ARG A 63 0.24 15.89 12.61
N TYR A 64 -0.30 14.75 13.02
CA TYR A 64 0.28 13.97 14.11
C TYR A 64 1.35 13.01 13.57
N PRO A 65 2.46 12.79 14.30
CA PRO A 65 3.49 11.87 13.89
C PRO A 65 3.05 10.42 14.19
N ARG A 66 2.04 9.94 13.48
CA ARG A 66 1.70 8.52 13.42
C ARG A 66 2.12 7.98 12.06
N LEU A 67 2.48 6.70 12.01
CA LEU A 67 2.60 5.96 10.77
C LEU A 67 1.53 4.87 10.78
N SER A 68 0.69 4.90 9.76
CA SER A 68 -0.24 3.81 9.48
C SER A 68 0.45 2.83 8.54
N ILE A 69 0.39 1.53 8.86
CA ILE A 69 1.15 0.47 8.15
C ILE A 69 0.23 -0.54 7.47
N ASP A 70 -0.99 -0.11 7.13
CA ASP A 70 -1.98 -0.90 6.42
C ASP A 70 -2.52 -0.08 5.23
N LEU A 71 -3.05 -0.76 4.21
CA LEU A 71 -3.77 -0.10 3.12
C LEU A 71 -5.20 -0.64 3.05
N ASP A 72 -6.14 0.20 3.49
CA ASP A 72 -7.57 -0.12 3.44
C ASP A 72 -8.21 0.57 2.23
N PHE A 73 -8.95 -0.19 1.42
CA PHE A 73 -9.69 0.34 0.29
C PHE A 73 -11.18 -0.01 0.36
N ASN A 74 -12.03 0.91 -0.09
CA ASN A 74 -13.40 0.60 -0.49
C ASN A 74 -13.44 0.38 -2.00
N PHE A 75 -14.21 -0.61 -2.43
CA PHE A 75 -14.52 -0.82 -3.84
C PHE A 75 -15.78 -0.03 -4.24
N VAL A 76 -15.67 0.81 -5.27
CA VAL A 76 -16.72 1.77 -5.69
C VAL A 76 -17.10 1.69 -7.17
N ALA A 77 -16.44 0.86 -7.98
CA ALA A 77 -16.88 0.60 -9.36
C ALA A 77 -18.15 -0.28 -9.38
N GLY A 78 -19.01 -0.06 -10.39
CA GLY A 78 -20.36 -0.62 -10.48
C GLY A 78 -21.32 -0.02 -9.44
N ILE A 79 -22.38 0.67 -9.85
CA ILE A 79 -23.35 1.26 -8.89
C ILE A 79 -24.20 0.15 -8.24
N GLU A 80 -24.47 -0.93 -9.00
CA GLU A 80 -25.29 -2.06 -8.56
C GLU A 80 -24.47 -3.22 -7.98
N LYS A 81 -25.03 -3.89 -6.96
CA LYS A 81 -24.34 -4.94 -6.21
C LYS A 81 -23.97 -6.15 -7.08
N GLU A 82 -24.84 -6.58 -8.00
CA GLU A 82 -24.53 -7.72 -8.88
C GLU A 82 -23.37 -7.44 -9.85
N GLU A 83 -23.13 -6.16 -10.17
CA GLU A 83 -22.02 -5.75 -11.03
C GLU A 83 -20.70 -5.76 -10.24
N LYS A 84 -20.75 -5.34 -8.97
CA LYS A 84 -19.59 -5.39 -8.06
C LYS A 84 -19.06 -6.80 -7.84
N ASP A 85 -19.95 -7.76 -7.62
CA ASP A 85 -19.54 -9.15 -7.38
C ASP A 85 -18.86 -9.78 -8.60
N LYS A 86 -19.19 -9.32 -9.81
CA LYS A 86 -18.53 -9.73 -11.06
C LYS A 86 -17.18 -9.06 -11.27
N GLU A 87 -16.99 -7.83 -10.79
CA GLU A 87 -15.73 -7.10 -10.93
C GLU A 87 -14.70 -7.46 -9.87
N ARG A 88 -15.14 -7.88 -8.68
CA ARG A 88 -14.24 -8.21 -7.55
C ARG A 88 -13.11 -9.21 -7.89
N PRO A 89 -13.35 -10.32 -8.62
CA PRO A 89 -12.26 -11.24 -9.03
C PRO A 89 -11.21 -10.58 -9.93
N ARG A 90 -11.63 -9.72 -10.86
CA ARG A 90 -10.74 -9.00 -11.78
C ARG A 90 -9.87 -7.98 -11.04
N ILE A 91 -10.45 -7.30 -10.05
CA ILE A 91 -9.73 -6.37 -9.17
C ILE A 91 -8.69 -7.13 -8.34
N ASP A 92 -9.07 -8.28 -7.76
CA ASP A 92 -8.14 -9.12 -7.00
C ASP A 92 -6.97 -9.61 -7.87
N GLU A 93 -7.25 -10.06 -9.10
CA GLU A 93 -6.21 -10.47 -10.05
C GLU A 93 -5.26 -9.32 -10.39
N SER A 94 -5.81 -8.11 -10.62
CA SER A 94 -5.03 -6.90 -10.91
C SER A 94 -4.13 -6.51 -9.74
N LEU A 95 -4.65 -6.58 -8.51
CA LEU A 95 -3.87 -6.33 -7.28
C LEU A 95 -2.75 -7.38 -7.13
N ARG A 96 -3.04 -8.66 -7.30
CA ARG A 96 -2.04 -9.75 -7.26
C ARG A 96 -0.96 -9.58 -8.32
N ALA A 97 -1.31 -9.10 -9.52
CA ALA A 97 -0.34 -8.79 -10.57
C ALA A 97 0.61 -7.67 -10.13
N ILE A 98 0.09 -6.59 -9.54
CA ILE A 98 0.90 -5.49 -8.98
C ILE A 98 1.81 -6.00 -7.85
N PHE A 99 1.28 -6.83 -6.94
CA PHE A 99 2.05 -7.39 -5.84
C PHE A 99 3.23 -8.23 -6.35
N ARG A 100 2.99 -9.16 -7.29
CA ARG A 100 4.06 -9.93 -7.92
C ARG A 100 5.07 -9.06 -8.66
N PHE A 101 4.59 -8.06 -9.41
CA PHE A 101 5.47 -7.10 -10.11
C PHE A 101 6.40 -6.36 -9.16
N ARG A 102 5.95 -6.08 -7.93
CA ARG A 102 6.74 -5.42 -6.88
C ARG A 102 7.51 -6.42 -5.99
N GLY A 103 7.47 -7.72 -6.30
CA GLY A 103 8.20 -8.77 -5.59
C GLY A 103 7.54 -9.23 -4.30
N TYR A 104 6.22 -9.12 -4.19
CA TYR A 104 5.44 -9.58 -3.06
C TYR A 104 4.60 -10.80 -3.44
N ASP A 105 4.52 -11.75 -2.51
CA ASP A 105 3.58 -12.86 -2.55
C ASP A 105 2.35 -12.55 -1.70
N CYS A 106 1.22 -13.16 -2.06
CA CYS A 106 -0.04 -12.98 -1.36
C CYS A 106 -0.42 -14.25 -0.62
N GLU A 107 -0.48 -14.18 0.70
CA GLU A 107 -1.08 -15.23 1.51
C GLU A 107 -2.54 -14.87 1.76
N THR A 108 -3.45 -15.79 1.41
CA THR A 108 -4.86 -15.63 1.77
C THR A 108 -4.99 -16.05 3.23
N GLN A 109 -5.39 -15.13 4.12
CA GLN A 109 -5.77 -15.53 5.48
C GLN A 109 -7.06 -16.35 5.38
N ALA A 110 -6.98 -17.63 5.79
CA ALA A 110 -8.09 -18.57 5.85
C ALA A 110 -9.05 -18.24 7.00
#